data_AF-A0A968RIN8-F1
#
_entry.id   AF-A0A968RIN8-F1
#
_cell.length_a   1.000
_cell.length_b   1.000
_cell.length_c   1.000
_cell.angle_alpha   90.00
_cell.angle_beta   90.00
_cell.angle_gamma   90.00
#
_symmetry.space_group_name_H-M   'P 1'
#
loop_
_entity.id
_entity.type
_entity.pdbx_description
1 polymer ?
#
loop_
_entity_poly.entity_id
_entity_poly.type
_entity_poly.pdbx_seq_one_letter_code
_entity_poly.pdbx_strand_id
1 'polypeptide(L)' 'RAEKVKPSLKKPNLDGNYRKVQDNLIHFLDTKVQLKVSDKGKGQIVIPFQSDEDLNRILDLLNV' A
#
# COMPACT_ATOMS: atom_id res chain seq x y z
N ARG A 1 -13.08 16.81 -27.78
CA ARG A 1 -12.07 15.96 -27.13
C ARG A 1 -12.52 15.81 -25.67
N ALA A 2 -13.14 14.70 -25.30
CA ALA A 2 -13.65 14.52 -23.94
C ALA A 2 -12.50 14.05 -23.04
N GLU A 3 -11.99 14.95 -22.21
CA GLU A 3 -11.03 14.62 -21.16
C GLU A 3 -11.76 13.79 -20.09
N LYS A 4 -11.42 12.49 -20.02
CA LYS A 4 -11.90 11.60 -18.97
C LYS A 4 -11.27 12.03 -17.64
N VAL A 5 -12.00 12.83 -16.89
CA VAL A 5 -11.73 13.13 -15.48
C VAL A 5 -11.80 11.80 -14.71
N LYS A 6 -10.62 11.25 -14.39
CA LYS A 6 -10.50 10.13 -13.46
C LYS A 6 -11.01 10.63 -12.10
N PRO A 7 -11.96 9.95 -11.45
CA PRO A 7 -12.44 10.39 -10.16
C PRO A 7 -11.29 10.30 -9.16
N SER A 8 -10.72 11.46 -8.85
CA SER A 8 -9.83 11.67 -7.71
C SER A 8 -10.62 11.34 -6.46
N LEU A 9 -10.55 10.06 -6.06
CA LEU A 9 -10.99 9.59 -4.76
C LEU A 9 -10.27 10.47 -3.73
N LYS A 10 -11.00 11.44 -3.19
CA LYS A 10 -10.61 12.20 -2.01
C LYS A 10 -10.34 11.16 -0.92
N LYS A 11 -9.06 10.86 -0.69
CA LYS A 11 -8.66 9.99 0.41
C LYS A 11 -9.02 10.74 1.69
N PRO A 12 -9.79 10.12 2.59
CA PRO A 12 -10.13 10.74 3.86
C PRO A 12 -8.84 11.03 4.63
N ASN A 13 -8.82 12.23 5.21
CA ASN A 13 -7.76 12.88 5.97
C ASN A 13 -7.31 12.04 7.19
N LEU A 14 -6.64 10.91 6.95
CA LEU A 14 -6.05 10.00 7.96
C LEU A 14 -4.49 10.05 7.87
N ASP A 15 -3.96 11.10 7.25
CA ASP A 15 -2.79 11.03 6.37
C ASP A 15 -1.39 11.05 7.01
N GLY A 16 -1.22 11.34 8.31
CA GLY A 16 0.12 11.55 8.89
C GLY A 16 0.87 10.27 9.27
N ASN A 17 0.31 9.50 10.20
CA ASN A 17 0.99 8.34 10.80
C ASN A 17 0.94 7.11 9.89
N TYR A 18 -0.20 6.86 9.24
CA TYR A 18 -0.35 5.73 8.32
C TYR A 18 0.49 5.87 7.06
N ARG A 19 0.73 7.10 6.59
CA ARG A 19 1.62 7.35 5.47
C ARG A 19 3.07 7.00 5.82
N LYS A 20 3.56 7.36 7.01
CA LYS A 20 4.88 6.93 7.48
C LYS A 20 5.01 5.41 7.57
N VAL A 21 3.97 4.72 8.04
CA VAL A 21 3.95 3.25 8.04
C VAL A 21 4.01 2.70 6.62
N GLN A 22 3.25 3.28 5.69
CA GLN A 22 3.31 2.87 4.28
C GLN A 22 4.68 3.13 3.67
N ASP A 23 5.28 4.30 3.88
CA ASP A 23 6.63 4.64 3.38
C ASP A 23 7.69 3.70 3.96
N ASN A 24 7.62 3.38 5.26
CA ASN A 24 8.52 2.43 5.89
C ASN A 24 8.37 1.03 5.29
N LEU A 25 7.14 0.56 5.06
CA LEU A 25 6.89 -0.73 4.41
C LEU A 25 7.39 -0.74 2.97
N ILE A 26 7.26 0.37 2.23
CA ILE A 26 7.78 0.51 0.87
C ILE A 26 9.31 0.42 0.88
N HIS A 27 9.98 1.14 1.78
CA HIS A 27 11.44 1.10 1.90
C HIS A 27 11.95 -0.26 2.35
N PHE A 28 11.25 -0.90 3.29
CA PHE A 28 11.67 -2.17 3.84
C PHE A 28 11.49 -3.33 2.85
N LEU A 29 10.36 -3.37 2.16
CA LEU A 29 10.05 -4.42 1.18
C LEU A 29 10.57 -4.11 -0.22
N ASP A 30 11.11 -2.90 -0.43
CA ASP A 30 11.58 -2.42 -1.74
C ASP A 30 10.50 -2.53 -2.84
N THR A 31 9.22 -2.44 -2.46
CA THR A 31 8.06 -2.60 -3.33
C THR A 31 6.93 -1.65 -2.99
N LYS A 32 5.97 -1.46 -3.90
CA LYS A 32 4.83 -0.57 -3.68
C LYS A 32 3.87 -1.16 -2.66
N VAL A 33 3.52 -0.41 -1.63
CA VAL A 33 2.52 -0.85 -0.64
C VAL A 33 1.32 0.09 -0.67
N GLN A 34 0.12 -0.49 -0.69
CA GLN A 34 -1.12 0.26 -0.54
C GLN A 34 -1.73 -0.05 0.82
N LEU A 35 -1.81 0.96 1.69
CA LEU A 35 -2.48 0.86 2.98
C LEU A 35 -3.87 1.49 2.88
N LYS A 36 -4.91 0.73 3.22
CA LYS A 36 -6.28 1.20 3.37
C LYS A 36 -6.71 1.01 4.81
N VAL A 37 -7.08 2.11 5.46
CA VAL A 37 -7.64 2.09 6.83
C VAL A 37 -9.09 2.55 6.73
N SER A 38 -9.99 1.76 7.30
CA SER A 38 -11.41 2.09 7.42
C SER A 38 -11.71 2.56 8.85
N ASP A 39 -12.73 3.42 9.00
CA ASP A 39 -13.17 4.05 10.25
C ASP A 39 -13.47 3.10 11.43
N LYS A 40 -13.53 1.79 11.21
CA LYS A 40 -13.85 0.78 12.23
C LYS A 40 -12.64 -0.02 12.73
N GLY A 41 -11.43 0.55 12.66
CA GLY A 41 -10.18 -0.13 13.06
C GLY A 41 -9.77 -1.28 12.13
N LYS A 42 -10.45 -1.42 10.98
CA LYS A 42 -10.12 -2.41 9.96
C LYS A 42 -9.07 -1.83 9.02
N GLY A 43 -7.91 -2.46 8.96
CA GLY A 43 -6.83 -2.14 8.04
C GLY A 43 -6.68 -3.22 6.97
N GLN A 44 -6.29 -2.81 5.77
CA GLN A 44 -5.88 -3.71 4.69
C GLN A 44 -4.57 -3.19 4.12
N ILE A 45 -3.59 -4.08 4.02
CA ILE A 45 -2.30 -3.84 3.37
C ILE A 45 -2.32 -4.66 2.07
N VAL A 46 -2.04 -4.02 0.94
CA VAL A 46 -1.93 -4.68 -0.36
C VAL A 46 -0.53 -4.46 -0.90
N ILE A 47 0.16 -5.57 -1.15
CA ILE A 47 1.50 -5.61 -1.71
C ILE A 47 1.37 -6.35 -3.05
N PRO A 48 1.43 -5.64 -4.19
CA PRO A 48 1.46 -6.27 -5.50
C PRO A 48 2.84 -6.89 -5.71
N PHE A 49 2.85 -8.14 -6.16
CA PHE A 49 4.05 -8.84 -6.60
C PHE A 49 3.92 -9.19 -8.09
N GLN A 50 5.06 -9.31 -8.77
CA GLN A 50 5.09 -9.56 -10.22
C GLN A 50 5.36 -11.02 -10.59
N SER A 51 5.96 -11.79 -9.67
CA SER A 51 6.32 -13.20 -9.85
C SER A 51 6.33 -13.92 -8.49
N ASP A 52 6.39 -15.24 -8.51
CA ASP A 52 6.60 -16.07 -7.32
C ASP A 52 7.95 -15.77 -6.62
N GLU A 53 9.02 -15.47 -7.37
CA GLU A 53 10.31 -15.04 -6.82
C GLU A 53 10.19 -13.76 -5.98
N ASP A 54 9.42 -12.77 -6.46
CA ASP A 54 9.18 -11.50 -5.77
C ASP A 54 8.33 -11.72 -4.50
N LEU A 55 7.34 -12.62 -4.57
CA LEU A 55 6.58 -13.03 -3.39
C LEU A 55 7.48 -13.69 -2.34
N ASN A 56 8.35 -14.64 -2.73
CA ASN A 56 9.27 -15.30 -1.81
C ASN A 56 10.24 -14.30 -1.15
N ARG A 57 10.80 -13.37 -1.92
CA ARG A 57 11.63 -12.28 -1.37
C ARG A 57 10.87 -11.45 -0.32
N ILE A 58 9.61 -11.10 -0.60
CA ILE A 58 8.77 -10.36 0.36
C ILE A 58 8.52 -11.17 1.64
N LEU A 59 8.28 -12.48 1.52
CA LEU A 59 8.06 -13.36 2.67
C LEU A 59 9.33 -13.51 3.51
N ASP A 60 10.50 -13.67 2.88
CA ASP A 60 11.80 -13.68 3.55
C ASP A 60 12.04 -12.39 4.36
N LEU A 61 11.72 -11.22 3.77
CA LEU A 61 11.84 -9.94 4.47
C LEU A 61 10.89 -9.83 5.69
N LEU A 62 9.72 -10.47 5.60
CA LEU A 62 8.74 -10.50 6.68
C LEU A 62 9.03 -11.59 7.73
N ASN A 63 10.06 -12.42 7.53
CA ASN A 63 10.41 -13.56 8.39
C ASN A 63 9.22 -14.50 8.68
N VAL A 64 8.43 -14.82 7.66
CA VAL A 64 7.24 -15.71 7.76
C VAL A 64 7.53 -17.09 7.19
#